data_AF-A0A3D4BIS9-F1
#
_entry.id   AF-A0A3D4BIS9-F1
#
_cell.length_a   1.000
_cell.length_b   1.000
_cell.length_c   1.000
_cell.angle_alpha   90.00
_cell.angle_beta   90.00
_cell.angle_gamma   90.00
#
_symmetry.space_group_name_H-M   'P 1'
#
loop_
_entity.id
_entity.type
_entity.pdbx_description
1 polymer ?
#
loop_
_entity_poly.entity_id
_entity_poly.type
_entity_poly.pdbx_seq_one_letter_code
_entity_poly.pdbx_strand_id
1 'polypeptide(L)' 'MNLSWQIVRLNLKETFSISYGNYTFREALIVELSHKGCKGYGECTSIDYYQINLNDFTS' A
#
# COMPACT_ATOMS: atom_id res chain seq x y z
N MET A 1 13.21 9.94 -15.44
CA MET A 1 12.04 9.21 -14.91
C MET A 1 12.20 9.26 -13.41
N ASN A 2 11.26 9.83 -12.68
CA ASN A 2 11.34 9.97 -11.23
C ASN A 2 10.30 9.04 -10.60
N LEU A 3 10.75 8.21 -9.67
CA LEU A 3 9.91 7.27 -8.93
C LEU A 3 9.87 7.75 -7.48
N SER A 4 8.67 7.90 -6.96
CA SER A 4 8.45 8.17 -5.54
C SER A 4 7.33 7.27 -5.02
N TRP A 5 7.33 7.03 -3.71
CA TRP A 5 6.31 6.21 -3.08
C TRP A 5 6.00 6.72 -1.67
N GLN A 6 4.85 6.32 -1.17
CA GLN A 6 4.42 6.56 0.20
C GLN A 6 3.62 5.35 0.69
N ILE A 7 3.78 5.03 1.97
CA ILE A 7 2.92 4.05 2.64
C ILE A 7 1.74 4.80 3.23
N VAL A 8 0.53 4.38 2.89
CA VAL A 8 -0.72 4.96 3.39
C VAL A 8 -1.49 3.94 4.21
N ARG A 9 -2.14 4.41 5.28
CA ARG A 9 -3.09 3.62 6.07
C ARG A 9 -4.51 3.92 5.60
N LEU A 10 -5.18 2.91 5.05
CA LEU A 10 -6.57 2.95 4.60
C LEU A 10 -7.45 2.27 5.65
N ASN A 11 -8.26 3.05 6.35
CA ASN A 11 -9.22 2.51 7.31
C ASN A 11 -10.37 1.82 6.58
N LEU A 12 -10.75 0.64 7.03
CA LEU A 12 -11.91 -0.08 6.51
C LEU A 12 -13.16 0.45 7.17
N LYS A 13 -14.26 0.52 6.39
CA LYS A 13 -15.55 0.98 6.90
C LYS A 13 -16.09 0.09 8.03
N GLU A 14 -15.87 -1.21 7.90
CA GLU A 14 -16.27 -2.24 8.85
C GLU A 14 -15.09 -3.19 9.09
N THR A 15 -15.12 -3.95 10.19
CA THR A 15 -14.13 -5.01 10.44
C THR A 15 -14.22 -6.08 9.35
N PHE A 16 -13.11 -6.32 8.66
CA PHE A 16 -12.97 -7.39 7.68
C PHE A 16 -12.32 -8.61 8.33
N SER A 17 -13.03 -9.74 8.35
CA SER A 17 -12.61 -10.96 9.02
C SER A 17 -12.33 -12.07 8.00
N ILE A 18 -11.18 -12.72 8.14
CA ILE A 18 -10.80 -13.93 7.40
C ILE A 18 -10.13 -14.93 8.35
N SER A 19 -9.87 -16.16 7.90
CA SER A 19 -9.26 -17.20 8.74
C SER A 19 -7.93 -16.81 9.40
N TYR A 20 -7.21 -15.86 8.81
CA TYR A 20 -5.91 -15.38 9.30
C TYR A 20 -6.00 -14.18 10.25
N GLY A 21 -7.19 -13.60 10.48
CA GLY A 21 -7.35 -12.49 11.41
C GLY A 21 -8.50 -11.55 11.08
N ASN A 22 -8.62 -10.51 11.92
CA ASN A 22 -9.57 -9.42 11.77
C ASN A 22 -8.81 -8.13 11.47
N TYR A 23 -9.31 -7.36 10.51
CA TYR A 23 -8.65 -6.18 9.99
C TYR A 23 -9.60 -4.99 10.07
N THR A 24 -9.14 -3.88 10.63
CA THR A 24 -9.86 -2.60 10.64
C THR A 24 -9.19 -1.55 9.74
N PHE A 25 -8.01 -1.88 9.21
CA PHE A 25 -7.28 -1.08 8.23
C PHE A 25 -6.43 -1.98 7.34
N ARG A 26 -5.99 -1.43 6.21
CA ARG A 26 -4.93 -1.97 5.35
C ARG A 26 -3.91 -0.90 5.10
N GLU A 27 -2.65 -1.30 4.99
CA GLU A 27 -1.61 -0.42 4.47
C GLU A 27 -1.51 -0.62 2.97
N ALA A 28 -1.14 0.42 2.23
CA ALA A 28 -0.87 0.33 0.80
C ALA A 28 0.35 1.19 0.43
N LEU A 29 1.15 0.69 -0.50
CA LEU A 29 2.21 1.46 -1.13
C LEU A 29 1.62 2.17 -2.34
N ILE A 30 1.53 3.49 -2.27
CA ILE A 30 1.15 4.33 -3.41
C ILE A 30 2.42 4.76 -4.11
N VAL A 31 2.53 4.43 -5.39
CA VAL A 31 3.71 4.69 -6.23
C VAL A 31 3.35 5.75 -7.27
N GLU A 32 4.17 6.79 -7.40
CA GLU A 32 4.09 7.79 -8.47
C GLU A 32 5.30 7.63 -9.41
N LEU A 33 5.01 7.49 -10.70
CA LEU A 33 6.01 7.56 -11.76
C LEU A 33 5.82 8.87 -12.54
N SER A 34 6.79 9.78 -12.44
CA SER A 34 6.79 11.02 -13.20
C SER A 34 7.76 10.99 -14.39
N HIS A 35 7.24 11.31 -15.57
CA HIS A 35 8.01 11.40 -16.81
C HIS A 35 7.43 12.45 -17.76
N LYS A 36 8.26 13.40 -18.22
CA LYS A 36 7.90 14.44 -19.20
C LYS A 36 6.62 15.23 -18.86
N GLY A 37 6.44 15.55 -17.58
CA GLY A 37 5.24 16.25 -17.09
C GLY A 37 4.00 15.36 -16.93
N CYS A 38 4.05 14.11 -17.37
CA CYS A 38 3.02 13.11 -17.10
C CYS A 38 3.31 12.40 -15.78
N LYS A 39 2.23 11.95 -15.12
CA LYS A 39 2.28 11.17 -13.90
C LYS A 39 1.41 9.93 -14.04
N GLY A 40 1.97 8.77 -13.70
CA GLY A 40 1.25 7.52 -13.55
C GLY A 40 1.25 7.09 -12.09
N TYR A 41 0.14 6.52 -11.64
CA TYR A 41 -0.02 6.05 -10.26
C TYR A 41 -0.24 4.54 -10.24
N GLY A 42 0.37 3.88 -9.28
CA GLY A 42 0.17 2.47 -8.97
C GLY A 42 -0.07 2.26 -7.48
N GLU A 43 -0.74 1.16 -7.14
CA GLU A 43 -1.02 0.79 -5.76
C GLU A 43 -0.62 -0.67 -5.51
N CYS A 44 -0.06 -0.94 -4.33
CA CYS A 44 0.14 -2.28 -3.82
C CYS A 44 -0.35 -2.36 -2.36
N THR A 45 -1.44 -3.06 -2.09
CA THR A 45 -1.96 -3.27 -0.74
C THR A 45 -1.11 -4.30 0.01
N SER A 46 -0.77 -4.00 1.26
CA SER A 46 -0.11 -4.93 2.19
C SER A 46 -1.03 -6.08 2.57
N ILE A 47 -0.53 -7.30 2.37
CA ILE A 47 -1.20 -8.53 2.79
C ILE A 47 -0.23 -9.31 3.66
N ASP A 48 -0.40 -9.13 4.97
CA ASP A 48 0.39 -9.68 6.07
C ASP A 48 0.51 -11.20 6.02
N TYR A 49 -0.57 -11.92 5.70
CA TYR A 49 -0.55 -13.39 5.62
C TYR A 49 0.16 -13.94 4.37
N TYR A 50 0.49 -13.09 3.39
CA TYR A 50 1.43 -13.40 2.30
C TYR A 50 2.87 -12.97 2.62
N GLN A 51 3.15 -12.58 3.87
CA GLN A 51 4.48 -12.15 4.33
C GLN A 51 5.03 -10.93 3.58
N ILE A 52 4.14 -10.06 3.07
CA ILE A 52 4.51 -8.80 2.44
C ILE A 52 4.57 -7.71 3.52
N ASN A 53 5.74 -7.13 3.77
CA ASN A 53 5.93 -6.05 4.74
C ASN A 53 6.32 -4.75 4.03
N LEU A 54 5.46 -3.74 4.09
CA LEU A 54 5.75 -2.47 3.42
C LEU A 54 6.85 -1.66 4.11
N ASN A 55 7.23 -1.98 5.35
CA ASN A 55 8.36 -1.33 6.03
C ASN A 55 9.69 -1.58 5.31
N ASP A 56 9.78 -2.60 4.45
CA ASP A 56 10.96 -2.81 3.60
C ASP A 56 11.19 -1.65 2.60
N PHE A 57 10.18 -0.78 2.42
CA PHE A 57 10.22 0.37 1.52
C PHE A 57 10.28 1.72 2.27
N THR A 58 10.50 1.73 3.58
CA THR A 58 10.76 2.99 4.33
C THR A 58 12.23 3.38 4.24
N SER A 59 12.50 4.68 4.06
CA SER A 59 13.85 5.26 3.98
C SER A 59 14.49 5.53 5.33
#